data_AF-A0A8H6HXJ3-F1
#
_entry.id   AF-A0A8H6HXJ3-F1
#
_cell.length_a   1.000
_cell.length_b   1.000
_cell.length_c   1.000
_cell.angle_alpha   90.00
_cell.angle_beta   90.00
_cell.angle_gamma   90.00
#
_symmetry.space_group_name_H-M   'P 1'
#
loop_
_entity.id
_entity.type
_entity.pdbx_description
1 polymer ?
#
loop_
_entity_poly.entity_id
_entity_poly.type
_entity_poly.pdbx_seq_one_letter_code
_entity_poly.pdbx_strand_id
1 'polypeptide(L)'
;MLPPNHLEESHRGYRHPFIFGTIFFGGLPDLAMSLCSAYLRRRPEWWTRFRDTEELHLWYAEIAERRWEVRGPSSMFKIQLSPKQAQYVMDELDGYAGLRDVDNECQVSCFERIWESSSLFTPEYTTSFLSELQRLREDFPPRRGEKDNIEQVLVDPLLHSLVYHRTLVRWSPSRAPRTLPPPVSNDIYTISLDFAALPSDVSVSPSGSAKFQSYINNINPDTHKSIYAHLETLLSKSVPLFEHTLTDLHRNNPLVQRIRGTCKYSVWEEPDAPEHSDDEEGWARYERKMREWVMNRPIMLPDVPAEGYLPGTLERRRFKVNLKGRKVQVFTRVSEIKLTPGGPEYLGSEWGVEGMRSERIVACNFHYVQCQNVVPSALEFRMAVSYPRGFIAGDTGATLRTWGLTDGDGCQQYIGALPISEGLSVTFPNIYQTRMTPFKLLDPSKAGSVTIVAFLLVDPDIRPVVSTASVPPQQEKWVHGAVYEALRTRLPVELVEVVLEHLGRAFVGALERFTQASNNYHFCIPFDVWNGPDSVA
;
A
#
# COMPACT_ATOMS: atom_id res chain seq x y z
N MET A 1 -8.69 -2.77 -24.82
CA MET A 1 -9.52 -3.91 -24.35
C MET A 1 -9.01 -5.15 -25.05
N LEU A 2 -8.44 -6.11 -24.33
CA LEU A 2 -8.14 -7.44 -24.89
C LEU A 2 -9.41 -8.31 -24.83
N PRO A 3 -9.66 -9.16 -25.84
CA PRO A 3 -10.85 -9.99 -25.88
C PRO A 3 -10.90 -11.01 -24.72
N PRO A 4 -12.11 -11.39 -24.23
CA PRO A 4 -12.28 -12.11 -22.96
C PRO A 4 -11.70 -13.54 -22.91
N ASN A 5 -11.38 -14.15 -24.05
CA ASN A 5 -11.12 -15.59 -24.15
C ASN A 5 -9.64 -16.01 -24.21
N HIS A 6 -8.69 -15.07 -24.08
CA HIS A 6 -7.24 -15.37 -24.11
C HIS A 6 -6.46 -14.74 -22.96
N LEU A 7 -7.04 -14.72 -21.76
CA LEU A 7 -6.31 -14.37 -20.55
C LEU A 7 -5.80 -15.66 -19.91
N GLU A 8 -4.50 -15.94 -20.04
CA GLU A 8 -3.79 -16.94 -19.25
C GLU A 8 -4.13 -16.78 -17.75
N GLU A 9 -4.01 -17.84 -16.94
CA GLU A 9 -4.30 -17.80 -15.49
C GLU A 9 -3.60 -16.63 -14.75
N SER A 10 -2.48 -16.14 -15.30
CA SER A 10 -1.75 -14.95 -14.85
C SER A 10 -2.57 -13.64 -14.86
N HIS A 11 -3.65 -13.54 -15.64
CA HIS A 11 -4.43 -12.31 -15.84
C HIS A 11 -5.86 -12.34 -15.29
N ARG A 12 -6.26 -13.40 -14.56
CA ARG A 12 -7.61 -13.48 -13.98
C ARG A 12 -7.79 -12.66 -12.70
N GLY A 13 -6.69 -12.33 -12.02
CA GLY A 13 -6.67 -11.67 -10.72
C GLY A 13 -6.82 -10.15 -10.73
N TYR A 14 -6.77 -9.56 -9.53
CA TYR A 14 -6.69 -8.11 -9.34
C TYR A 14 -5.31 -7.59 -9.77
N ARG A 15 -5.18 -6.27 -9.94
CA ARG A 15 -3.87 -5.66 -10.21
C ARG A 15 -2.94 -5.94 -9.02
N HIS A 16 -1.72 -6.36 -9.32
CA HIS A 16 -0.70 -6.70 -8.34
C HIS A 16 0.54 -5.82 -8.58
N PRO A 17 1.30 -5.46 -7.55
CA PRO A 17 2.48 -4.59 -7.74
C PRO A 17 3.48 -5.15 -8.76
N PHE A 18 3.67 -6.47 -8.71
CA PHE A 18 4.53 -7.22 -9.63
C PHE A 18 3.81 -7.81 -10.86
N ILE A 19 2.52 -7.51 -11.06
CA ILE A 19 1.71 -8.00 -12.19
C ILE A 19 0.74 -6.89 -12.64
N PHE A 20 1.13 -6.11 -13.66
CA PHE A 20 0.37 -4.96 -14.19
C PHE A 20 0.07 -3.86 -13.14
N GLY A 21 1.03 -3.57 -12.26
CA GLY A 21 0.93 -2.50 -11.26
C GLY A 21 1.04 -1.08 -11.82
N THR A 22 1.66 -0.90 -12.98
CA THR A 22 2.02 0.41 -13.58
C THR A 22 1.04 0.86 -14.66
N ILE A 23 -0.04 1.56 -14.30
CA ILE A 23 -1.07 1.98 -15.27
C ILE A 23 -1.71 3.34 -14.93
N PHE A 24 -1.02 4.21 -14.20
CA PHE A 24 -1.56 5.53 -13.92
C PHE A 24 -0.55 6.61 -14.22
N PHE A 25 -1.05 7.76 -14.65
CA PHE A 25 -0.25 8.87 -15.10
C PHE A 25 -1.01 10.19 -14.89
N GLY A 26 -1.01 10.72 -13.66
CA GLY A 26 -1.63 12.00 -13.34
C GLY A 26 -0.66 13.17 -13.50
N GLY A 27 -1.15 14.36 -13.83
CA GLY A 27 -0.34 15.59 -13.85
C GLY A 27 -0.27 16.29 -12.48
N LEU A 28 0.61 17.28 -12.34
CA LEU A 28 0.70 18.10 -11.12
C LEU A 28 -0.66 18.75 -10.73
N PRO A 29 -1.48 19.29 -11.66
CA PRO A 29 -2.78 19.84 -11.29
C PRO A 29 -3.79 18.77 -10.84
N ASP A 30 -3.76 17.56 -11.43
CA ASP A 30 -4.63 16.44 -11.03
C ASP A 30 -4.31 15.98 -9.59
N LEU A 31 -3.03 15.94 -9.22
CA LEU A 31 -2.61 15.71 -7.84
C LEU A 31 -3.04 16.82 -6.89
N ALA A 32 -2.88 18.09 -7.28
CA ALA A 32 -3.32 19.22 -6.46
C ALA A 32 -4.84 19.17 -6.20
N MET A 33 -5.63 18.81 -7.22
CA MET A 33 -7.07 18.58 -7.09
C MET A 33 -7.37 17.41 -6.15
N SER A 34 -6.63 16.30 -6.26
CA SER A 34 -6.79 15.14 -5.38
C SER A 34 -6.50 15.49 -3.91
N LEU A 35 -5.43 16.25 -3.65
CA LEU A 35 -5.09 16.78 -2.32
C LEU A 35 -6.17 17.73 -1.79
N CYS A 36 -6.70 18.59 -2.65
CA CYS A 36 -7.78 19.52 -2.31
C CYS A 36 -9.06 18.79 -1.91
N SER A 37 -9.47 17.81 -2.72
CA SER A 37 -10.61 16.95 -2.44
C SER A 37 -10.46 16.21 -1.12
N ALA A 38 -9.31 15.56 -0.90
CA ALA A 38 -9.00 14.87 0.35
C ALA A 38 -9.02 15.82 1.55
N TYR A 39 -8.51 17.04 1.40
CA TYR A 39 -8.51 18.04 2.46
C TYR A 39 -9.93 18.45 2.89
N LEU A 40 -10.83 18.67 1.93
CA LEU A 40 -12.24 18.99 2.23
C LEU A 40 -12.95 17.80 2.88
N ARG A 41 -12.72 16.59 2.37
CA ARG A 41 -13.33 15.33 2.88
C ARG A 41 -12.79 14.88 4.25
N ARG A 42 -11.78 15.54 4.79
CA ARG A 42 -11.31 15.32 6.16
C ARG A 42 -12.03 16.17 7.19
N ARG A 43 -12.83 17.16 6.77
CA ARG A 43 -13.59 17.98 7.70
C ARG A 43 -14.62 17.11 8.42
N PRO A 44 -14.85 17.33 9.72
CA PRO A 44 -15.94 16.67 10.43
C PRO A 44 -17.26 16.89 9.69
N GLU A 45 -18.00 15.81 9.45
CA GLU A 45 -19.32 15.83 8.82
C GLU A 45 -19.35 16.50 7.43
N TRP A 46 -18.23 16.46 6.70
CA TRP A 46 -18.10 17.15 5.41
C TRP A 46 -19.24 16.83 4.44
N TRP A 47 -19.75 15.59 4.46
CA TRP A 47 -20.82 15.08 3.59
C TRP A 47 -22.20 15.70 3.86
N THR A 48 -22.41 16.28 5.04
CA THR A 48 -23.62 17.05 5.35
C THR A 48 -23.35 18.52 5.04
N ARG A 49 -22.18 19.00 5.46
CA ARG A 49 -21.78 20.40 5.43
C ARG A 49 -21.58 20.97 4.03
N PHE A 50 -21.11 20.17 3.07
CA PHE A 50 -20.95 20.64 1.68
C PHE A 50 -22.28 21.01 1.00
N ARG A 51 -23.41 20.59 1.56
CA ARG A 51 -24.74 20.94 1.04
C ARG A 51 -25.22 22.32 1.52
N ASP A 52 -24.58 22.87 2.54
CA ASP A 52 -24.86 24.22 3.00
C ASP A 52 -24.21 25.24 2.06
N THR A 53 -25.00 26.22 1.60
CA THR A 53 -24.55 27.17 0.57
C THR A 53 -23.52 28.15 1.11
N GLU A 54 -23.63 28.59 2.36
CA GLU A 54 -22.67 29.51 2.97
C GLU A 54 -21.33 28.81 3.21
N GLU A 55 -21.36 27.58 3.74
CA GLU A 55 -20.17 26.77 3.89
C GLU A 55 -19.49 26.49 2.56
N LEU A 56 -20.24 26.12 1.53
CA LEU A 56 -19.71 25.84 0.20
C LEU A 56 -18.97 27.08 -0.37
N HIS A 57 -19.54 28.28 -0.20
CA HIS A 57 -18.90 29.53 -0.61
C HIS A 57 -17.60 29.80 0.17
N LEU A 58 -17.60 29.58 1.48
CA LEU A 58 -16.40 29.74 2.31
C LEU A 58 -15.30 28.76 1.91
N TRP A 59 -15.67 27.49 1.67
CA TRP A 59 -14.73 26.46 1.24
C TRP A 59 -14.14 26.78 -0.14
N TYR A 60 -14.97 27.24 -1.08
CA TYR A 60 -14.50 27.65 -2.41
C TYR A 60 -13.50 28.82 -2.32
N ALA A 61 -13.83 29.86 -1.55
CA ALA A 61 -12.94 31.01 -1.35
C ALA A 61 -11.59 30.59 -0.76
N GLU A 62 -11.61 29.70 0.24
CA GLU A 62 -10.40 29.16 0.85
C GLU A 62 -9.53 28.39 -0.15
N ILE A 63 -10.12 27.47 -0.93
CA ILE A 63 -9.32 26.65 -1.87
C ILE A 63 -8.81 27.44 -3.08
N ALA A 64 -9.49 28.53 -3.46
CA ALA A 64 -9.09 29.39 -4.57
C ALA A 64 -7.84 30.22 -4.25
N GLU A 65 -7.67 30.64 -2.99
CA GLU A 65 -6.49 31.39 -2.53
C GLU A 65 -5.33 30.48 -2.13
N ARG A 66 -5.62 29.21 -1.82
CA ARG A 66 -4.63 28.26 -1.33
C ARG A 66 -3.67 27.79 -2.44
N ARG A 67 -2.40 27.66 -2.07
CA ARG A 67 -1.37 26.96 -2.87
C ARG A 67 -1.15 25.57 -2.30
N TRP A 68 -1.37 24.55 -3.13
CA TRP A 68 -1.22 23.14 -2.81
C TRP A 68 0.23 22.71 -3.03
N GLU A 69 0.81 22.08 -2.01
CA GLU A 69 2.17 21.53 -2.10
C GLU A 69 2.10 20.11 -2.64
N VAL A 70 2.49 19.95 -3.91
CA VAL A 70 2.53 18.67 -4.61
C VAL A 70 3.97 18.17 -4.63
N ARG A 71 4.19 16.97 -4.10
CA ARG A 71 5.50 16.33 -4.07
C ARG A 71 5.78 15.58 -5.37
N GLY A 72 6.83 15.99 -6.09
CA GLY A 72 7.44 15.20 -7.15
C GLY A 72 8.59 14.34 -6.63
N PRO A 73 9.25 13.54 -7.48
CA PRO A 73 10.38 12.70 -7.08
C PRO A 73 11.54 13.50 -6.51
N SER A 74 11.91 14.61 -7.16
CA SER A 74 13.10 15.41 -6.83
C SER A 74 12.79 16.85 -6.42
N SER A 75 11.51 17.25 -6.37
CA SER A 75 11.11 18.64 -6.08
C SER A 75 9.72 18.77 -5.48
N MET A 76 9.46 19.89 -4.80
CA MET A 76 8.15 20.28 -4.30
C MET A 76 7.57 21.39 -5.18
N PHE A 77 6.32 21.23 -5.60
CA PHE A 77 5.63 22.17 -6.48
C PHE A 77 4.49 22.85 -5.74
N LYS A 78 4.38 24.17 -5.87
CA LYS A 78 3.26 24.95 -5.33
C LYS A 78 2.27 25.23 -6.44
N ILE A 79 1.14 24.54 -6.41
CA ILE A 79 0.11 24.61 -7.45
C ILE A 79 -1.11 25.35 -6.90
N GLN A 80 -1.52 26.41 -7.59
CA GLN A 80 -2.80 27.07 -7.35
C GLN A 80 -3.82 26.54 -8.35
N LEU A 81 -4.99 26.13 -7.88
CA LEU A 81 -6.04 25.62 -8.76
C LEU A 81 -6.66 26.75 -9.57
N SER A 82 -6.96 26.49 -10.85
CA SER A 82 -7.78 27.41 -11.63
C SER A 82 -9.22 27.43 -11.08
N PRO A 83 -10.01 28.50 -11.32
CA PRO A 83 -11.43 28.52 -10.92
C PRO A 83 -12.21 27.30 -11.42
N LYS A 84 -11.90 26.84 -12.63
CA LYS A 84 -12.53 25.65 -13.24
C LYS A 84 -12.15 24.36 -12.51
N GLN A 85 -10.89 24.22 -12.10
CA GLN A 85 -10.40 23.07 -11.32
C GLN A 85 -10.97 23.09 -9.90
N ALA A 86 -11.01 24.25 -9.25
CA ALA A 86 -11.61 24.42 -7.93
C ALA A 86 -13.10 24.05 -7.98
N GLN A 87 -13.85 24.54 -8.97
CA GLN A 87 -15.26 24.18 -9.15
C GLN A 87 -15.44 22.67 -9.35
N TYR A 88 -14.61 22.04 -10.19
CA TYR A 88 -14.64 20.59 -10.37
C TYR A 88 -14.46 19.84 -9.04
N VAL A 89 -13.53 20.28 -8.19
CA VAL A 89 -13.30 19.69 -6.86
C VAL A 89 -14.51 19.88 -5.93
N MET A 90 -15.19 21.03 -6.00
CA MET A 90 -16.41 21.25 -5.22
C MET A 90 -17.54 20.32 -5.69
N ASP A 91 -17.71 20.20 -7.01
CA ASP A 91 -18.78 19.40 -7.60
C ASP A 91 -18.60 17.89 -7.33
N GLU A 92 -17.36 17.38 -7.33
CA GLU A 92 -17.09 15.95 -7.08
C GLU A 92 -17.35 15.52 -5.63
N LEU A 93 -17.48 16.46 -4.68
CA LEU A 93 -17.83 16.15 -3.29
C LEU A 93 -19.17 15.42 -3.20
N ASP A 94 -20.13 15.74 -4.07
CA ASP A 94 -21.41 15.02 -4.15
C ASP A 94 -21.20 13.55 -4.49
N GLY A 95 -20.30 13.27 -5.44
CA GLY A 95 -19.93 11.90 -5.80
C GLY A 95 -19.29 11.14 -4.64
N TYR A 96 -18.38 11.77 -3.90
CA TYR A 96 -17.80 11.12 -2.72
C TYR A 96 -18.81 10.92 -1.61
N ALA A 97 -19.80 11.82 -1.47
CA ALA A 97 -20.85 11.68 -0.48
C ALA A 97 -21.74 10.48 -0.81
N GLY A 98 -22.02 10.25 -2.10
CA GLY A 98 -22.70 9.05 -2.60
C GLY A 98 -21.90 7.75 -2.46
N LEU A 99 -20.58 7.83 -2.33
CA LEU A 99 -19.71 6.67 -2.07
C LEU A 99 -19.64 6.26 -0.59
N ARG A 100 -20.06 7.11 0.35
CA ARG A 100 -19.98 6.77 1.78
C ARG A 100 -20.86 5.56 2.09
N ASP A 101 -20.25 4.59 2.76
CA ASP A 101 -20.95 3.42 3.27
C ASP A 101 -21.37 3.71 4.72
N VAL A 102 -22.63 4.14 4.87
CA VAL A 102 -23.19 4.52 6.16
C VAL A 102 -23.35 3.30 7.08
N ASP A 103 -23.69 2.15 6.52
CA ASP A 103 -23.96 0.94 7.30
C ASP A 103 -22.68 0.38 7.95
N ASN A 104 -21.54 0.53 7.27
CA ASN A 104 -20.24 0.07 7.76
C ASN A 104 -19.31 1.21 8.19
N GLU A 105 -19.80 2.46 8.19
CA GLU A 105 -19.05 3.66 8.56
C GLU A 105 -17.71 3.81 7.81
N CYS A 106 -17.73 3.54 6.50
CA CYS A 106 -16.55 3.61 5.64
C CYS A 106 -16.66 4.76 4.63
N GLN A 107 -15.53 5.39 4.30
CA GLN A 107 -15.45 6.41 3.26
C GLN A 107 -14.15 6.30 2.47
N VAL A 108 -14.10 6.93 1.29
CA VAL A 108 -12.84 7.09 0.55
C VAL A 108 -11.92 8.04 1.35
N SER A 109 -10.64 7.67 1.46
CA SER A 109 -9.61 8.38 2.22
C SER A 109 -8.88 9.43 1.36
N CYS A 110 -7.56 9.56 1.50
CA CYS A 110 -6.73 10.58 0.86
C CYS A 110 -6.62 10.47 -0.67
N PHE A 111 -6.92 9.30 -1.24
CA PHE A 111 -6.82 9.05 -2.67
C PHE A 111 -7.79 7.95 -3.09
N GLU A 112 -8.08 7.85 -4.39
CA GLU A 112 -8.97 6.83 -4.93
C GLU A 112 -8.45 5.41 -4.61
N ARG A 113 -9.40 4.49 -4.38
CA ARG A 113 -9.17 3.10 -3.94
C ARG A 113 -8.66 2.93 -2.52
N ILE A 114 -8.38 4.02 -1.80
CA ILE A 114 -8.03 3.97 -0.38
C ILE A 114 -9.31 4.23 0.41
N TRP A 115 -9.70 3.30 1.26
CA TRP A 115 -10.89 3.40 2.09
C TRP A 115 -10.50 3.42 3.57
N GLU A 116 -11.21 4.21 4.37
CA GLU A 116 -10.95 4.33 5.79
C GLU A 116 -12.24 4.26 6.63
N SER A 117 -12.06 3.92 7.89
CA SER A 117 -13.06 4.04 8.95
C SER A 117 -12.36 4.38 10.26
N SER A 118 -12.91 5.31 11.04
CA SER A 118 -12.34 5.73 12.34
C SER A 118 -13.16 5.24 13.54
N SER A 119 -14.21 4.45 13.32
CA SER A 119 -15.22 4.11 14.32
C SER A 119 -15.55 2.61 14.37
N LEU A 120 -14.67 1.75 13.85
CA LEU A 120 -14.91 0.30 13.81
C LEU A 120 -15.11 -0.33 15.21
N PHE A 121 -14.50 0.24 16.26
CA PHE A 121 -14.51 -0.29 17.62
C PHE A 121 -14.77 0.77 18.67
N THR A 122 -15.40 0.34 19.77
CA THR A 122 -15.57 1.16 20.96
C THR A 122 -14.29 1.17 21.80
N PRO A 123 -14.06 2.20 22.64
CA PRO A 123 -12.89 2.27 23.53
C PRO A 123 -12.75 1.05 24.46
N GLU A 124 -13.87 0.46 24.88
CA GLU A 124 -13.89 -0.73 25.75
C GLU A 124 -13.32 -1.95 25.03
N TYR A 125 -13.69 -2.14 23.75
CA TYR A 125 -13.14 -3.21 22.93
C TYR A 125 -11.63 -3.03 22.72
N THR A 126 -11.19 -1.80 22.40
CA THR A 126 -9.77 -1.48 22.21
C THR A 126 -8.97 -1.79 23.47
N THR A 127 -9.49 -1.44 24.65
CA THR A 127 -8.84 -1.72 25.94
C THR A 127 -8.72 -3.24 26.19
N SER A 128 -9.79 -4.00 25.93
CA SER A 128 -9.75 -5.47 26.02
C SER A 128 -8.69 -6.07 25.09
N PHE A 129 -8.65 -5.61 23.83
CA PHE A 129 -7.72 -6.12 22.83
C PHE A 129 -6.26 -5.80 23.20
N LEU A 130 -5.98 -4.59 23.68
CA LEU A 130 -4.66 -4.19 24.16
C LEU A 130 -4.18 -5.04 25.34
N SER A 131 -5.08 -5.47 26.22
CA SER A 131 -4.73 -6.37 27.33
C SER A 131 -4.28 -7.75 26.85
N GLU A 132 -4.92 -8.29 25.80
CA GLU A 132 -4.54 -9.57 25.22
C GLU A 132 -3.26 -9.46 24.40
N LEU A 133 -3.06 -8.35 23.69
CA LEU A 133 -1.78 -8.04 23.03
C LEU A 133 -0.66 -7.92 24.06
N GLN A 134 -0.93 -7.37 25.24
CA GLN A 134 0.06 -7.34 26.32
C GLN A 134 0.51 -8.74 26.75
N ARG A 135 -0.42 -9.69 26.92
CA ARG A 135 -0.06 -11.08 27.21
C ARG A 135 0.76 -11.70 26.08
N LEU A 136 0.37 -11.43 24.83
CA LEU A 136 1.11 -11.92 23.66
C LEU A 136 2.57 -11.40 23.64
N ARG A 137 2.82 -10.17 24.12
CA ARG A 137 4.19 -9.63 24.24
C ARG A 137 5.07 -10.44 25.20
N GLU A 138 4.47 -10.98 26.27
CA GLU A 138 5.18 -11.80 27.25
C GLU A 138 5.63 -13.13 26.65
N ASP A 139 4.84 -13.69 25.73
CA ASP A 139 5.16 -14.92 25.00
C ASP A 139 6.22 -14.73 23.90
N PHE A 140 6.30 -13.51 23.32
CA PHE A 140 7.23 -13.15 22.23
C PHE A 140 8.10 -11.94 22.61
N PRO A 141 9.06 -12.09 23.54
CA PRO A 141 9.95 -11.00 23.92
C PRO A 141 10.83 -10.54 22.75
N PRO A 142 11.27 -9.27 22.72
CA PRO A 142 12.12 -8.74 21.66
C PRO A 142 13.42 -9.54 21.53
N ARG A 143 13.86 -9.74 20.28
CA ARG A 143 15.06 -10.54 19.99
C ARG A 143 16.31 -9.84 20.50
N ARG A 144 17.21 -10.56 21.16
CA ARG A 144 18.50 -10.01 21.60
C ARG A 144 19.34 -9.61 20.38
N GLY A 145 19.71 -8.33 20.29
CA GLY A 145 20.72 -7.83 19.34
C GLY A 145 20.20 -6.93 18.21
N GLU A 146 18.90 -6.65 18.13
CA GLU A 146 18.39 -5.59 17.24
C GLU A 146 18.77 -4.22 17.81
N LYS A 147 19.46 -3.40 17.01
CA LYS A 147 19.82 -2.05 17.42
C LYS A 147 18.55 -1.24 17.63
N ASP A 148 18.49 -0.59 18.79
CA ASP A 148 17.48 0.36 19.26
C ASP A 148 16.11 -0.17 19.72
N ASN A 149 15.73 -1.45 19.48
CA ASN A 149 14.47 -2.05 19.98
C ASN A 149 13.20 -1.21 19.74
N ILE A 150 13.23 -0.30 18.75
CA ILE A 150 12.16 0.66 18.51
C ILE A 150 10.94 -0.03 17.92
N GLU A 151 11.14 -0.99 17.00
CA GLU A 151 10.07 -1.73 16.35
C GLU A 151 10.11 -3.21 16.76
N GLN A 152 8.96 -3.76 17.10
CA GLN A 152 8.77 -5.16 17.50
C GLN A 152 7.61 -5.75 16.71
N VAL A 153 7.84 -6.84 16.00
CA VAL A 153 6.78 -7.59 15.32
C VAL A 153 6.33 -8.76 16.21
N LEU A 154 5.15 -8.64 16.81
CA LEU A 154 4.57 -9.67 17.69
C LEU A 154 4.06 -10.88 16.90
N VAL A 155 3.44 -10.60 15.76
CA VAL A 155 2.92 -11.63 14.83
C VAL A 155 3.59 -11.38 13.50
N ASP A 156 4.52 -12.25 13.15
CA ASP A 156 5.36 -12.12 11.95
C ASP A 156 4.98 -13.22 10.94
N PRO A 157 4.35 -12.85 9.80
CA PRO A 157 4.01 -13.80 8.74
C PRO A 157 5.20 -14.61 8.21
N LEU A 158 6.42 -14.10 8.34
CA LEU A 158 7.65 -14.68 7.79
C LEU A 158 8.41 -15.58 8.77
N LEU A 159 8.10 -15.55 10.06
CA LEU A 159 8.89 -16.25 11.07
C LEU A 159 8.98 -17.76 10.80
N HIS A 160 7.84 -18.39 10.47
CA HIS A 160 7.79 -19.79 10.04
C HIS A 160 7.27 -19.89 8.60
N SER A 161 8.09 -19.43 7.66
CA SER A 161 7.82 -19.48 6.23
C SER A 161 7.87 -20.90 5.66
N LEU A 162 7.30 -21.09 4.47
CA LEU A 162 7.58 -22.24 3.62
C LEU A 162 9.01 -22.11 3.09
N VAL A 163 9.89 -23.06 3.40
CA VAL A 163 11.24 -23.12 2.82
C VAL A 163 11.25 -24.17 1.72
N TYR A 164 11.59 -23.76 0.49
CA TYR A 164 11.58 -24.68 -0.64
C TYR A 164 12.57 -25.83 -0.42
N HIS A 165 12.23 -27.00 -0.96
CA HIS A 165 12.93 -28.26 -0.77
C HIS A 165 13.07 -28.77 0.68
N ARG A 166 12.49 -28.08 1.67
CA ARG A 166 12.62 -28.46 3.09
C ARG A 166 11.29 -28.60 3.79
N THR A 167 10.45 -27.57 3.76
CA THR A 167 9.16 -27.59 4.47
C THR A 167 8.23 -28.61 3.80
N LEU A 168 7.64 -29.48 4.63
CA LEU A 168 6.70 -30.49 4.18
C LEU A 168 5.31 -29.89 3.99
N VAL A 169 4.74 -30.10 2.80
CA VAL A 169 3.41 -29.64 2.42
C VAL A 169 2.50 -30.83 2.21
N ARG A 170 1.31 -30.77 2.82
CA ARG A 170 0.27 -31.79 2.74
C ARG A 170 -0.99 -31.19 2.11
N TRP A 171 -1.15 -31.39 0.81
CA TRP A 171 -2.32 -30.93 0.05
C TRP A 171 -3.63 -31.65 0.37
N SER A 172 -3.54 -32.87 0.89
CA SER A 172 -4.70 -33.71 1.21
C SER A 172 -4.35 -34.67 2.35
N PRO A 173 -5.32 -35.01 3.24
CA PRO A 173 -5.15 -36.07 4.21
C PRO A 173 -4.71 -37.40 3.58
N SER A 174 -5.13 -37.69 2.34
CA SER A 174 -4.82 -38.94 1.64
C SER A 174 -3.42 -38.99 1.00
N ARG A 175 -2.69 -37.87 0.95
CA ARG A 175 -1.36 -37.81 0.33
C ARG A 175 -0.29 -37.65 1.40
N ALA A 176 0.82 -38.37 1.22
CA ALA A 176 2.01 -38.18 2.04
C ALA A 176 2.53 -36.73 1.87
N PRO A 177 2.99 -36.07 2.96
CA PRO A 177 3.61 -34.77 2.87
C PRO A 177 4.84 -34.80 1.95
N ARG A 178 5.02 -33.76 1.14
CA ARG A 178 6.18 -33.62 0.23
C ARG A 178 6.72 -32.21 0.28
N THR A 179 8.01 -32.07 -0.02
CA THR A 179 8.61 -30.74 -0.20
C THR A 179 8.21 -30.16 -1.56
N LEU A 180 8.24 -28.84 -1.66
CA LEU A 180 7.97 -28.12 -2.90
C LEU A 180 9.26 -27.54 -3.48
N PRO A 181 9.49 -27.63 -4.81
CA PRO A 181 10.55 -26.87 -5.45
C PRO A 181 10.22 -25.37 -5.46
N PRO A 182 11.23 -24.49 -5.60
CA PRO A 182 10.99 -23.08 -5.80
C PRO A 182 10.25 -22.81 -7.11
N PRO A 183 9.53 -21.69 -7.21
CA PRO A 183 8.91 -21.26 -8.46
C PRO A 183 9.97 -21.08 -9.55
N VAL A 184 9.64 -21.47 -10.77
CA VAL A 184 10.51 -21.25 -11.94
C VAL A 184 10.39 -19.79 -12.35
N SER A 185 11.42 -19.00 -12.08
CA SER A 185 11.49 -17.58 -12.43
C SER A 185 12.94 -17.15 -12.66
N ASN A 186 13.18 -16.38 -13.71
CA ASN A 186 14.46 -15.67 -13.90
C ASN A 186 14.49 -14.31 -13.19
N ASP A 187 13.35 -13.90 -12.62
CA ASP A 187 13.19 -12.62 -11.91
C ASP A 187 13.50 -12.81 -10.41
N ILE A 188 14.62 -12.25 -9.99
CA ILE A 188 15.15 -12.30 -8.61
C ILE A 188 14.69 -11.14 -7.74
N TYR A 189 13.95 -10.17 -8.29
CA TYR A 189 13.53 -8.95 -7.59
C TYR A 189 12.04 -8.92 -7.27
N THR A 190 11.26 -9.88 -7.77
CA THR A 190 9.83 -10.01 -7.44
C THR A 190 9.45 -11.29 -6.71
N ILE A 191 10.31 -12.32 -6.70
CA ILE A 191 10.06 -13.62 -6.07
C ILE A 191 11.30 -14.08 -5.30
N SER A 192 11.11 -14.70 -4.14
CA SER A 192 12.17 -15.44 -3.44
C SER A 192 12.23 -16.89 -3.94
N LEU A 193 13.44 -17.37 -4.25
CA LEU A 193 13.71 -18.77 -4.59
C LEU A 193 14.01 -19.61 -3.34
N ASP A 194 14.08 -18.99 -2.16
CA ASP A 194 14.44 -19.67 -0.91
C ASP A 194 13.20 -20.00 -0.06
N PHE A 195 12.23 -19.09 0.00
CA PHE A 195 11.06 -19.23 0.85
C PHE A 195 9.84 -18.45 0.35
N ALA A 196 8.67 -18.74 0.91
CA ALA A 196 7.45 -17.94 0.78
C ALA A 196 6.70 -17.85 2.12
N ALA A 197 6.03 -16.72 2.36
CA ALA A 197 5.18 -16.58 3.54
C ALA A 197 3.96 -17.52 3.44
N LEU A 198 3.41 -17.92 4.59
CA LEU A 198 2.21 -18.77 4.66
C LEU A 198 1.00 -17.96 5.16
N PRO A 199 -0.03 -17.73 4.33
CA PRO A 199 -1.26 -17.11 4.79
C PRO A 199 -2.09 -18.11 5.60
N SER A 200 -3.08 -17.58 6.32
CA SER A 200 -4.12 -18.37 6.96
C SER A 200 -5.36 -18.42 6.09
N ASP A 201 -6.01 -19.57 6.03
CA ASP A 201 -7.30 -19.72 5.36
C ASP A 201 -8.40 -19.13 6.25
N VAL A 202 -9.30 -18.35 5.67
CA VAL A 202 -10.39 -17.66 6.36
C VAL A 202 -11.70 -17.95 5.64
N SER A 203 -12.74 -18.29 6.41
CA SER A 203 -14.11 -18.34 5.90
C SER A 203 -14.85 -17.05 6.25
N VAL A 204 -15.44 -16.40 5.26
CA VAL A 204 -16.36 -15.27 5.48
C VAL A 204 -17.78 -15.81 5.38
N SER A 205 -18.56 -15.68 6.45
CA SER A 205 -19.96 -16.13 6.47
C SER A 205 -20.84 -15.30 5.53
N PRO A 206 -22.06 -15.75 5.21
CA PRO A 206 -23.04 -14.93 4.49
C PRO A 206 -23.40 -13.62 5.22
N SER A 207 -23.23 -13.56 6.55
CA SER A 207 -23.42 -12.35 7.34
C SER A 207 -22.20 -11.42 7.39
N GLY A 208 -21.06 -11.83 6.82
CA GLY A 208 -19.81 -11.06 6.83
C GLY A 208 -18.88 -11.33 8.01
N SER A 209 -19.19 -12.31 8.87
CA SER A 209 -18.29 -12.72 9.96
C SER A 209 -17.16 -13.58 9.39
N ALA A 210 -15.92 -13.15 9.62
CA ALA A 210 -14.71 -13.84 9.23
C ALA A 210 -14.23 -14.77 10.36
N LYS A 211 -13.83 -15.99 10.01
CA LYS A 211 -13.23 -16.96 10.95
C LYS A 211 -12.01 -17.64 10.35
N PHE A 212 -10.94 -17.77 11.14
CA PHE A 212 -9.75 -18.49 10.72
C PHE A 212 -10.04 -20.00 10.70
N GLN A 213 -9.69 -20.64 9.59
CA GLN A 213 -9.85 -22.09 9.35
C GLN A 213 -8.53 -22.84 9.52
N SER A 214 -7.41 -22.11 9.50
CA SER A 214 -6.07 -22.62 9.80
C SER A 214 -5.34 -21.68 10.75
N TYR A 215 -4.23 -22.14 11.33
CA TYR A 215 -3.50 -21.36 12.32
C TYR A 215 -2.84 -20.12 11.70
N ILE A 216 -2.80 -19.03 12.47
CA ILE A 216 -2.02 -17.82 12.18
C ILE A 216 -0.56 -18.10 12.52
N ASN A 217 0.34 -17.65 11.65
CA ASN A 217 1.77 -17.83 11.91
C ASN A 217 2.15 -17.26 13.28
N ASN A 218 2.96 -18.00 14.03
CA ASN A 218 3.41 -17.72 15.40
C ASN A 218 2.34 -17.87 16.50
N ILE A 219 1.04 -17.73 16.21
CA ILE A 219 0.00 -17.72 17.24
C ILE A 219 -0.70 -19.07 17.36
N ASN A 220 -0.55 -19.72 18.51
CA ASN A 220 -1.21 -21.00 18.79
C ASN A 220 -2.72 -20.81 19.00
N PRO A 221 -3.60 -21.50 18.24
CA PRO A 221 -5.04 -21.35 18.34
C PRO A 221 -5.62 -21.85 19.67
N ASP A 222 -4.96 -22.78 20.36
CA ASP A 222 -5.43 -23.34 21.63
C ASP A 222 -5.05 -22.46 22.83
N THR A 223 -3.82 -21.92 22.84
CA THR A 223 -3.36 -21.09 23.96
C THR A 223 -3.81 -19.64 23.83
N HIS A 224 -3.92 -19.11 22.60
CA HIS A 224 -4.27 -17.70 22.36
C HIS A 224 -5.70 -17.52 21.84
N LYS A 225 -6.67 -18.30 22.33
CA LYS A 225 -8.07 -18.24 21.86
C LYS A 225 -8.65 -16.81 21.87
N SER A 226 -8.33 -16.04 22.91
CA SER A 226 -8.78 -14.65 23.05
C SER A 226 -8.23 -13.75 21.93
N ILE A 227 -6.96 -13.89 21.56
CA ILE A 227 -6.38 -13.11 20.46
C ILE A 227 -7.01 -13.47 19.12
N TYR A 228 -7.28 -14.76 18.88
CA TYR A 228 -8.00 -15.19 17.67
C TYR A 228 -9.38 -14.55 17.61
N ALA A 229 -10.14 -14.55 18.70
CA ALA A 229 -11.46 -13.92 18.73
C ALA A 229 -11.41 -12.41 18.40
N HIS A 230 -10.41 -11.69 18.93
CA HIS A 230 -10.21 -10.27 18.60
C HIS A 230 -9.80 -10.06 17.14
N LEU A 231 -8.90 -10.88 16.60
CA LEU A 231 -8.46 -10.80 15.21
C LEU A 231 -9.60 -11.16 14.23
N GLU A 232 -10.43 -12.15 14.54
CA GLU A 232 -11.62 -12.51 13.76
C GLU A 232 -12.65 -11.37 13.76
N THR A 233 -12.87 -10.74 14.91
CA THR A 233 -13.78 -9.60 15.05
C THR A 233 -13.26 -8.40 14.24
N LEU A 234 -11.97 -8.08 14.36
CA LEU A 234 -11.32 -7.04 13.57
C LEU A 234 -11.41 -7.32 12.08
N LEU A 235 -11.07 -8.54 11.65
CA LEU A 235 -11.13 -8.93 10.25
C LEU A 235 -12.55 -8.86 9.70
N SER A 236 -13.55 -9.27 10.48
CA SER A 236 -14.98 -9.16 10.10
C SER A 236 -15.37 -7.71 9.83
N LYS A 237 -14.90 -6.76 10.65
CA LYS A 237 -15.12 -5.32 10.47
C LYS A 237 -14.30 -4.73 9.31
N SER A 238 -13.18 -5.33 8.96
CA SER A 238 -12.38 -4.93 7.79
C SER A 238 -12.92 -5.48 6.46
N VAL A 239 -13.85 -6.45 6.46
CA VAL A 239 -14.42 -7.03 5.22
C VAL A 239 -15.03 -5.96 4.30
N PRO A 240 -15.90 -5.05 4.76
CA PRO A 240 -16.46 -3.99 3.90
C PRO A 240 -15.37 -3.10 3.28
N LEU A 241 -14.34 -2.72 4.04
CA LEU A 241 -13.22 -1.94 3.53
C LEU A 241 -12.45 -2.68 2.42
N PHE A 242 -12.27 -4.00 2.57
CA PHE A 242 -11.69 -4.85 1.52
C PHE A 242 -12.60 -4.94 0.29
N GLU A 243 -13.91 -5.12 0.47
CA GLU A 243 -14.88 -5.19 -0.64
C GLU A 243 -14.88 -3.90 -1.47
N HIS A 244 -14.85 -2.73 -0.82
CA HIS A 244 -14.74 -1.43 -1.50
C HIS A 244 -13.41 -1.27 -2.23
N THR A 245 -12.29 -1.57 -1.56
CA THR A 245 -10.96 -1.47 -2.16
C THR A 245 -10.80 -2.40 -3.36
N LEU A 246 -11.24 -3.66 -3.25
CA LEU A 246 -11.21 -4.63 -4.34
C LEU A 246 -12.17 -4.23 -5.47
N THR A 247 -13.35 -3.69 -5.13
CA THR A 247 -14.27 -3.13 -6.12
C THR A 247 -13.58 -2.06 -6.94
N ASP A 248 -12.90 -1.09 -6.32
CA ASP A 248 -12.20 -0.04 -7.04
C ASP A 248 -10.96 -0.54 -7.80
N LEU A 249 -10.29 -1.57 -7.29
CA LEU A 249 -9.10 -2.18 -7.90
C LEU A 249 -9.43 -3.08 -9.09
N HIS A 250 -10.66 -3.60 -9.15
CA HIS A 250 -11.08 -4.56 -10.16
C HIS A 250 -10.88 -4.01 -11.58
N ARG A 251 -10.39 -4.85 -12.51
CA ARG A 251 -10.05 -4.46 -13.89
C ARG A 251 -11.19 -3.81 -14.68
N ASN A 252 -12.44 -4.12 -14.35
CA ASN A 252 -13.62 -3.52 -14.97
C ASN A 252 -13.98 -2.13 -14.42
N ASN A 253 -13.31 -1.69 -13.36
CA ASN A 253 -13.44 -0.37 -12.74
C ASN A 253 -12.11 0.39 -12.88
N PRO A 254 -11.78 0.88 -14.08
CA PRO A 254 -10.57 1.65 -14.29
C PRO A 254 -10.60 2.94 -13.46
N LEU A 255 -9.44 3.33 -12.94
CA LEU A 255 -9.27 4.63 -12.31
C LEU A 255 -9.44 5.73 -13.37
N VAL A 256 -10.36 6.67 -13.13
CA VAL A 256 -10.66 7.78 -14.04
C VAL A 256 -9.86 9.01 -13.59
N GLN A 257 -9.11 9.60 -14.51
CA GLN A 257 -8.38 10.85 -14.26
C GLN A 257 -9.32 12.05 -14.31
N ARG A 258 -9.10 13.04 -13.42
CA ARG A 258 -9.82 14.32 -13.48
C ARG A 258 -9.36 15.12 -14.69
N ILE A 259 -8.06 15.10 -14.95
CA ILE A 259 -7.43 15.75 -16.11
C ILE A 259 -6.86 14.70 -17.07
N ARG A 260 -7.27 14.76 -18.34
CA ARG A 260 -6.84 13.79 -19.37
C ARG A 260 -5.91 14.44 -20.37
N GLY A 261 -4.92 13.67 -20.82
CA GLY A 261 -4.03 14.05 -21.92
C GLY A 261 -2.69 14.60 -21.46
N THR A 262 -1.95 15.17 -22.41
CA THR A 262 -0.58 15.65 -22.24
C THR A 262 -0.52 17.15 -22.51
N CYS A 263 0.60 17.78 -22.19
CA CYS A 263 0.83 19.14 -22.62
C CYS A 263 0.83 19.25 -24.16
N LYS A 264 0.47 20.43 -24.67
CA LYS A 264 0.51 20.76 -26.10
C LYS A 264 1.45 21.92 -26.34
N TYR A 265 2.26 21.80 -27.38
CA TYR A 265 3.19 22.86 -27.78
C TYR A 265 2.45 23.99 -28.49
N SER A 266 2.82 25.22 -28.14
CA SER A 266 2.50 26.40 -28.94
C SER A 266 3.69 26.79 -29.82
N VAL A 267 3.42 27.54 -30.88
CA VAL A 267 4.48 28.04 -31.77
C VAL A 267 5.29 29.08 -31.03
N TRP A 268 6.61 28.89 -30.99
CA TRP A 268 7.55 29.80 -30.37
C TRP A 268 8.91 29.70 -31.06
N GLU A 269 9.64 30.81 -31.14
CA GLU A 269 10.94 30.88 -31.80
C GLU A 269 12.02 30.23 -30.93
N GLU A 270 12.65 29.19 -31.44
CA GLU A 270 13.84 28.56 -30.87
C GLU A 270 15.05 29.51 -31.04
N PRO A 271 15.94 29.63 -30.04
CA PRO A 271 17.15 30.44 -30.19
C PRO A 271 18.01 29.94 -31.36
N ASP A 272 18.52 30.86 -32.19
CA ASP A 272 19.42 30.51 -33.29
C ASP A 272 20.83 30.16 -32.79
N ALA A 273 21.43 29.13 -33.38
CA ALA A 273 22.83 28.77 -33.13
C ALA A 273 23.79 29.83 -33.72
N PRO A 274 25.00 29.98 -33.16
CA PRO A 274 26.02 30.88 -33.71
C PRO A 274 26.40 30.49 -35.15
N GLU A 275 26.70 31.47 -36.00
CA GLU A 275 27.09 31.23 -37.39
C GLU A 275 28.45 30.53 -37.53
N HIS A 276 29.34 30.70 -36.54
CA HIS A 276 30.70 30.20 -36.56
C HIS A 276 30.96 29.20 -35.43
N SER A 277 31.59 28.08 -35.77
CA SER A 277 31.87 27.00 -34.81
C SER A 277 32.96 27.34 -33.79
N ASP A 278 33.79 28.34 -34.07
CA ASP A 278 34.88 28.83 -33.23
C ASP A 278 34.49 30.01 -32.32
N ASP A 279 33.24 30.49 -32.39
CA ASP A 279 32.70 31.51 -31.49
C ASP A 279 32.34 30.90 -30.12
N GLU A 280 33.35 30.65 -29.29
CA GLU A 280 33.17 30.10 -27.93
C GLU A 280 32.19 30.92 -27.08
N GLU A 281 32.22 32.25 -27.20
CA GLU A 281 31.32 33.14 -26.46
C GLU A 281 29.87 33.04 -26.99
N GLY A 282 29.71 32.95 -28.31
CA GLY A 282 28.44 32.71 -28.97
C GLY A 282 27.82 31.39 -28.55
N TRP A 283 28.59 30.30 -28.54
CA TRP A 283 28.12 28.99 -28.09
C TRP A 283 27.72 29.00 -26.62
N ALA A 284 28.51 29.61 -25.73
CA ALA A 284 28.15 29.74 -24.32
C ALA A 284 26.84 30.55 -24.10
N ARG A 285 26.62 31.60 -24.92
CA ARG A 285 25.39 32.41 -24.89
C ARG A 285 24.20 31.62 -25.43
N TYR A 286 24.39 30.90 -26.53
CA TYR A 286 23.39 30.02 -27.13
C TYR A 286 22.96 28.93 -26.16
N GLU A 287 23.91 28.22 -25.53
CA GLU A 287 23.59 27.18 -24.55
C GLU A 287 22.76 27.72 -23.38
N ARG A 288 23.08 28.91 -22.87
CA ARG A 288 22.30 29.56 -21.80
C ARG A 288 20.89 29.88 -22.25
N LYS A 289 20.74 30.53 -23.41
CA LYS A 289 19.44 30.86 -24.01
C LYS A 289 18.62 29.61 -24.29
N MET A 290 19.26 28.56 -24.80
CA MET A 290 18.61 27.28 -25.10
C MET A 290 18.13 26.60 -23.82
N ARG A 291 18.93 26.55 -22.74
CA ARG A 291 18.49 26.03 -21.44
C ARG A 291 17.30 26.81 -20.88
N GLU A 292 17.37 28.14 -20.91
CA GLU A 292 16.25 28.99 -20.48
C GLU A 292 15.00 28.77 -21.34
N TRP A 293 15.19 28.60 -22.66
CA TRP A 293 14.11 28.33 -23.60
C TRP A 293 13.46 26.97 -23.34
N VAL A 294 14.23 25.89 -23.22
CA VAL A 294 13.69 24.54 -22.93
C VAL A 294 12.87 24.56 -21.63
N MET A 295 13.35 25.23 -20.59
CA MET A 295 12.65 25.29 -19.31
C MET A 295 11.35 26.10 -19.36
N ASN A 296 11.30 27.16 -20.18
CA ASN A 296 10.22 28.14 -20.16
C ASN A 296 9.34 28.16 -21.41
N ARG A 297 9.63 27.33 -22.41
CA ARG A 297 8.90 27.27 -23.68
C ARG A 297 7.39 27.21 -23.43
N PRO A 298 6.56 28.04 -24.05
CA PRO A 298 5.14 28.04 -23.74
C PRO A 298 4.46 26.72 -24.15
N ILE A 299 3.90 26.04 -23.16
CA ILE A 299 3.09 24.83 -23.31
C ILE A 299 1.68 25.11 -22.79
N MET A 300 0.68 24.52 -23.43
CA MET A 300 -0.67 24.45 -22.90
C MET A 300 -0.77 23.17 -22.06
N LEU A 301 -0.93 23.34 -20.75
CA LEU A 301 -1.18 22.22 -19.83
C LEU A 301 -2.59 21.66 -20.07
N PRO A 302 -2.78 20.33 -19.93
CA PRO A 302 -4.12 19.77 -19.96
C PRO A 302 -4.92 20.29 -18.75
N ASP A 303 -6.22 20.44 -18.93
CA ASP A 303 -7.14 20.92 -17.90
C ASP A 303 -8.36 19.99 -17.78
N VAL A 304 -9.19 20.21 -16.77
CA VAL A 304 -10.44 19.45 -16.58
C VAL A 304 -11.35 19.55 -17.82
N PRO A 305 -12.21 18.55 -18.08
CA PRO A 305 -13.16 18.56 -19.21
C PRO A 305 -13.95 19.86 -19.32
N ALA A 306 -14.34 20.25 -20.53
CA ALA A 306 -15.14 21.47 -20.76
C ALA A 306 -16.48 21.42 -20.02
N GLU A 307 -17.03 20.21 -19.90
CA GLU A 307 -18.30 19.91 -19.23
C GLU A 307 -18.18 19.94 -17.69
N GLY A 308 -16.97 20.05 -17.14
CA GLY A 308 -16.74 19.98 -15.69
C GLY A 308 -16.87 18.57 -15.13
N TYR A 309 -17.21 18.48 -13.84
CA TYR A 309 -17.52 17.21 -13.21
C TYR A 309 -18.88 16.70 -13.71
N LEU A 310 -18.95 15.41 -14.02
CA LEU A 310 -20.19 14.76 -14.45
C LEU A 310 -20.78 13.97 -13.27
N PRO A 311 -21.93 14.40 -12.71
CA PRO A 311 -22.56 13.70 -11.57
C PRO A 311 -22.85 12.22 -11.88
N GLY A 312 -22.70 11.36 -10.87
CA GLY A 312 -22.93 9.92 -11.01
C GLY A 312 -21.79 9.15 -11.69
N THR A 313 -20.71 9.82 -12.13
CA THR A 313 -19.57 9.14 -12.75
C THR A 313 -18.60 8.55 -11.74
N LEU A 314 -18.44 9.19 -10.58
CA LEU A 314 -17.49 8.76 -9.54
C LEU A 314 -17.97 7.53 -8.79
N GLU A 315 -19.28 7.37 -8.65
CA GLU A 315 -19.96 6.32 -7.88
C GLU A 315 -20.19 5.08 -8.74
N ARG A 316 -20.12 5.24 -10.07
CA ARG A 316 -20.38 4.16 -11.02
C ARG A 316 -19.31 3.08 -10.89
N ARG A 317 -19.76 1.88 -10.50
CA ARG A 317 -18.95 0.64 -10.51
C ARG A 317 -19.60 -0.38 -11.45
N ARG A 318 -18.86 -0.79 -12.47
CA ARG A 318 -19.30 -1.83 -13.43
C ARG A 318 -19.28 -3.22 -12.81
N PHE A 319 -18.42 -3.41 -11.81
CA PHE A 319 -18.31 -4.64 -11.05
C PHE A 319 -18.29 -4.31 -9.56
N LYS A 320 -18.96 -5.09 -8.73
CA LYS A 320 -18.92 -4.96 -7.27
C LYS A 320 -18.44 -6.28 -6.69
N VAL A 321 -17.44 -6.21 -5.82
CA VAL A 321 -16.86 -7.37 -5.16
C VAL A 321 -17.66 -7.67 -3.89
N ASN A 322 -17.93 -8.94 -3.66
CA ASN A 322 -18.53 -9.44 -2.42
C ASN A 322 -17.71 -10.62 -1.93
N LEU A 323 -17.23 -10.54 -0.69
CA LEU A 323 -16.46 -11.55 0.00
C LEU A 323 -17.34 -12.44 0.89
N LYS A 324 -18.57 -12.05 1.18
CA LYS A 324 -19.52 -12.84 2.00
C LYS A 324 -19.79 -14.20 1.35
N GLY A 325 -19.73 -15.25 2.15
CA GLY A 325 -19.89 -16.64 1.70
C GLY A 325 -18.66 -17.21 0.97
N ARG A 326 -17.54 -16.49 0.91
CA ARG A 326 -16.30 -16.96 0.27
C ARG A 326 -15.27 -17.45 1.28
N LYS A 327 -14.35 -18.27 0.79
CA LYS A 327 -13.09 -18.55 1.46
C LYS A 327 -12.02 -17.62 0.88
N VAL A 328 -11.23 -17.00 1.74
CA VAL A 328 -10.14 -16.10 1.40
C VAL A 328 -8.88 -16.50 2.16
N GLN A 329 -7.73 -15.96 1.76
CA GLN A 329 -6.46 -16.19 2.46
C GLN A 329 -5.91 -14.85 2.91
N VAL A 330 -5.45 -14.79 4.17
CA VAL A 330 -5.00 -13.54 4.81
C VAL A 330 -3.70 -13.79 5.56
N PHE A 331 -2.73 -12.91 5.38
CA PHE A 331 -1.60 -12.81 6.29
C PHE A 331 -1.95 -11.83 7.41
N THR A 332 -1.65 -12.21 8.65
CA THR A 332 -1.86 -11.35 9.82
C THR A 332 -0.49 -10.91 10.34
N ARG A 333 -0.28 -9.61 10.44
CA ARG A 333 0.90 -9.01 11.07
C ARG A 333 0.46 -8.12 12.22
N VAL A 334 1.17 -8.20 13.34
CA VAL A 334 0.98 -7.28 14.47
C VAL A 334 2.32 -6.69 14.80
N SER A 335 2.45 -5.37 14.68
CA SER A 335 3.69 -4.64 14.93
C SER A 335 3.47 -3.53 15.95
N GLU A 336 4.52 -3.26 16.71
CA GLU A 336 4.54 -2.24 17.74
C GLU A 336 5.80 -1.40 17.61
N ILE A 337 5.62 -0.09 17.68
CA ILE A 337 6.73 0.85 17.74
C ILE A 337 6.71 1.48 19.11
N LYS A 338 7.80 1.34 19.87
CA LYS A 338 7.94 1.80 21.25
C LYS A 338 9.08 2.80 21.36
N LEU A 339 8.78 3.97 21.92
CA LEU A 339 9.75 5.01 22.22
C LEU A 339 9.90 5.13 23.73
N THR A 340 11.14 5.17 24.20
CA THR A 340 11.48 5.34 25.62
C THR A 340 11.99 6.76 25.89
N PRO A 341 11.74 7.32 27.08
CA PRO A 341 12.33 8.60 27.50
C PRO A 341 13.84 8.59 27.36
N GLY A 342 14.41 9.58 26.67
CA GLY A 342 15.85 9.66 26.40
C GLY A 342 16.38 8.69 25.35
N GLY A 343 15.50 7.89 24.72
CA GLY A 343 15.82 7.02 23.60
C GLY A 343 15.77 7.74 22.24
N PRO A 344 16.09 7.02 21.14
CA PRO A 344 16.00 7.54 19.78
C PRO A 344 14.55 7.81 19.33
N GLU A 345 14.41 8.66 18.31
CA GLU A 345 13.13 8.88 17.61
C GLU A 345 12.89 7.78 16.56
N TYR A 346 11.62 7.54 16.18
CA TYR A 346 11.32 6.66 15.06
C TYR A 346 11.57 7.40 13.74
N LEU A 347 12.48 6.89 12.91
CA LEU A 347 12.91 7.54 11.66
C LEU A 347 11.96 7.34 10.47
N GLY A 348 10.83 6.68 10.68
CA GLY A 348 9.91 6.31 9.61
C GLY A 348 10.21 4.92 9.04
N SER A 349 9.21 4.32 8.39
CA SER A 349 9.43 3.07 7.67
C SER A 349 10.10 3.36 6.32
N GLU A 350 10.59 2.31 5.65
CA GLU A 350 10.94 2.45 4.23
C GLU A 350 9.68 2.50 3.36
N TRP A 351 9.83 3.00 2.14
CA TRP A 351 8.81 2.86 1.11
C TRP A 351 8.77 1.41 0.63
N GLY A 352 7.61 0.78 0.66
CA GLY A 352 7.46 -0.60 0.20
C GLY A 352 6.04 -1.00 -0.11
N VAL A 353 5.92 -2.16 -0.76
CA VAL A 353 4.67 -2.94 -0.85
C VAL A 353 4.77 -4.14 0.08
N GLU A 354 3.65 -4.77 0.37
CA GLU A 354 3.60 -5.92 1.26
C GLU A 354 3.82 -7.25 0.50
N GLY A 355 4.77 -8.05 1.00
CA GLY A 355 5.13 -9.36 0.47
C GLY A 355 5.79 -9.35 -0.91
N MET A 356 5.91 -10.54 -1.51
CA MET A 356 6.50 -10.74 -2.83
C MET A 356 5.42 -11.21 -3.81
N ARG A 357 5.78 -11.44 -5.07
CA ARG A 357 4.85 -11.89 -6.10
C ARG A 357 4.27 -13.29 -5.82
N SER A 358 4.98 -14.12 -5.06
CA SER A 358 4.52 -15.45 -4.63
C SER A 358 3.32 -15.38 -3.68
N GLU A 359 3.27 -14.38 -2.81
CA GLU A 359 2.24 -14.22 -1.77
C GLU A 359 0.91 -13.70 -2.35
N ARG A 360 0.95 -13.10 -3.55
CA ARG A 360 -0.24 -12.65 -4.30
C ARG A 360 -1.14 -11.69 -3.50
N ILE A 361 -0.53 -10.83 -2.68
CA ILE A 361 -1.24 -9.84 -1.86
C ILE A 361 -1.75 -8.70 -2.74
N VAL A 362 -3.07 -8.48 -2.73
CA VAL A 362 -3.73 -7.47 -3.58
C VAL A 362 -4.21 -6.25 -2.82
N ALA A 363 -4.50 -6.40 -1.53
CA ALA A 363 -4.96 -5.30 -0.67
C ALA A 363 -4.45 -5.49 0.76
N CYS A 364 -4.21 -4.37 1.43
CA CYS A 364 -3.70 -4.31 2.80
C CYS A 364 -4.67 -3.49 3.64
N ASN A 365 -5.06 -4.02 4.80
CA ASN A 365 -5.79 -3.27 5.81
C ASN A 365 -4.88 -3.04 7.02
N PHE A 366 -4.67 -1.80 7.42
CA PHE A 366 -3.94 -1.43 8.63
C PHE A 366 -4.92 -0.81 9.63
N HIS A 367 -4.95 -1.38 10.83
CA HIS A 367 -5.72 -0.86 11.95
C HIS A 367 -4.79 -0.42 13.08
N TYR A 368 -4.89 0.86 13.44
CA TYR A 368 -4.12 1.49 14.50
C TYR A 368 -4.84 1.32 15.84
N VAL A 369 -4.49 0.26 16.57
CA VAL A 369 -5.14 -0.09 17.85
C VAL A 369 -4.79 0.94 18.92
N GLN A 370 -3.59 1.50 18.89
CA GLN A 370 -3.12 2.46 19.89
C GLN A 370 -2.14 3.45 19.27
N CYS A 371 -2.26 4.73 19.61
CA CYS A 371 -1.29 5.79 19.31
C CYS A 371 -1.08 6.65 20.57
N GLN A 372 -0.22 6.20 21.48
CA GLN A 372 -0.06 6.77 22.81
C GLN A 372 1.22 7.61 22.91
N ASN A 373 1.10 8.85 23.40
CA ASN A 373 2.22 9.74 23.73
C ASN A 373 3.23 9.94 22.57
N VAL A 374 2.72 9.99 21.34
CA VAL A 374 3.53 10.25 20.14
C VAL A 374 3.05 11.52 19.46
N VAL A 375 3.98 12.28 18.89
CA VAL A 375 3.65 13.37 17.97
C VAL A 375 2.88 12.77 16.77
N PRO A 376 1.83 13.44 16.25
CA PRO A 376 1.08 12.95 15.11
C PRO A 376 1.98 12.55 13.94
N SER A 377 1.79 11.34 13.44
CA SER A 377 2.46 10.78 12.25
C SER A 377 1.44 10.59 11.13
N ALA A 378 1.91 10.23 9.93
CA ALA A 378 1.08 9.95 8.78
C ALA A 378 1.54 8.68 8.04
N LEU A 379 0.58 8.02 7.39
CA LEU A 379 0.81 7.00 6.39
C LEU A 379 0.80 7.69 5.01
N GLU A 380 1.96 7.77 4.38
CA GLU A 380 2.13 8.31 3.03
C GLU A 380 1.96 7.23 1.97
N PHE A 381 1.43 7.61 0.81
CA PHE A 381 1.19 6.75 -0.33
C PHE A 381 1.88 7.30 -1.57
N ARG A 382 2.54 6.41 -2.31
CA ARG A 382 3.02 6.68 -3.67
C ARG A 382 2.74 5.48 -4.57
N MET A 383 2.74 5.69 -5.87
CA MET A 383 2.54 4.61 -6.82
C MET A 383 3.51 4.73 -8.00
N ALA A 384 3.86 3.59 -8.58
CA ALA A 384 4.61 3.57 -9.84
C ALA A 384 3.70 4.03 -10.98
N VAL A 385 4.22 4.91 -11.83
CA VAL A 385 3.49 5.48 -12.96
C VAL A 385 4.03 4.96 -14.28
N SER A 386 3.17 4.94 -15.30
CA SER A 386 3.63 4.62 -16.65
C SER A 386 4.56 5.74 -17.14
N TYR A 387 5.57 5.36 -17.94
CA TYR A 387 6.49 6.33 -18.52
C TYR A 387 5.72 7.41 -19.33
N PRO A 388 5.92 8.71 -19.04
CA PRO A 388 5.31 9.82 -19.76
C PRO A 388 5.37 9.71 -21.28
N ARG A 389 4.33 10.14 -22.00
CA ARG A 389 4.34 10.21 -23.47
C ARG A 389 3.83 11.57 -23.94
N GLY A 390 4.07 11.90 -25.20
CA GLY A 390 3.51 13.11 -25.84
C GLY A 390 4.24 14.41 -25.49
N PHE A 391 5.56 14.35 -25.32
CA PHE A 391 6.45 15.50 -25.18
C PHE A 391 7.61 15.38 -26.20
N ILE A 392 8.31 16.48 -26.49
CA ILE A 392 9.48 16.48 -27.37
C ILE A 392 10.69 15.95 -26.60
N ALA A 393 11.45 15.02 -27.20
CA ALA A 393 12.64 14.45 -26.57
C ALA A 393 13.61 15.54 -26.10
N GLY A 394 14.09 15.43 -24.85
CA GLY A 394 14.96 16.44 -24.23
C GLY A 394 14.23 17.61 -23.58
N ASP A 395 12.90 17.71 -23.70
CA ASP A 395 12.14 18.83 -23.15
C ASP A 395 11.81 18.65 -21.65
N THR A 396 12.82 18.88 -20.84
CA THR A 396 12.71 18.85 -19.37
C THR A 396 11.71 19.88 -18.84
N GLY A 397 11.55 21.03 -19.50
CA GLY A 397 10.62 22.07 -19.06
C GLY A 397 9.15 21.65 -19.20
N ALA A 398 8.84 20.89 -20.25
CA ALA A 398 7.51 20.31 -20.46
C ALA A 398 7.21 19.19 -19.47
N THR A 399 8.13 18.25 -19.26
CA THR A 399 7.93 17.12 -18.35
C THR A 399 7.82 17.59 -16.90
N LEU A 400 8.66 18.55 -16.51
CA LEU A 400 8.67 19.13 -15.16
C LEU A 400 7.36 19.85 -14.84
N ARG A 401 6.87 20.72 -15.73
CA ARG A 401 5.64 21.49 -15.46
C ARG A 401 4.37 20.67 -15.59
N THR A 402 4.38 19.59 -16.37
CA THR A 402 3.19 18.74 -16.55
C THR A 402 3.09 17.67 -15.47
N TRP A 403 4.20 17.00 -15.15
CA TRP A 403 4.21 15.80 -14.28
C TRP A 403 5.15 15.91 -13.08
N GLY A 404 5.99 16.95 -13.01
CA GLY A 404 6.97 17.10 -11.93
C GLY A 404 8.19 16.19 -12.07
N LEU A 405 8.46 15.71 -13.30
CA LEU A 405 9.55 14.77 -13.59
C LEU A 405 10.69 15.45 -14.35
N THR A 406 11.91 15.28 -13.85
CA THR A 406 13.16 15.58 -14.58
C THR A 406 13.88 14.31 -15.03
N ASP A 407 14.81 14.45 -15.95
CA ASP A 407 15.70 13.36 -16.36
C ASP A 407 16.38 12.70 -15.14
N GLY A 408 16.36 11.37 -15.11
CA GLY A 408 16.84 10.55 -13.99
C GLY A 408 15.87 10.36 -12.82
N ASP A 409 14.74 11.09 -12.77
CA ASP A 409 13.74 10.89 -11.72
C ASP A 409 13.11 9.50 -11.82
N GLY A 410 12.87 8.85 -10.69
CA GLY A 410 12.09 7.61 -10.73
C GLY A 410 10.64 7.87 -11.16
N CYS A 411 10.09 6.98 -12.00
CA CYS A 411 8.70 7.00 -12.46
C CYS A 411 7.72 6.61 -11.34
N GLN A 412 7.65 7.44 -10.30
CA GLN A 412 6.69 7.32 -9.20
C GLN A 412 5.98 8.65 -8.91
N GLN A 413 4.78 8.55 -8.36
CA GLN A 413 3.94 9.68 -8.02
C GLN A 413 3.46 9.58 -6.57
N TYR A 414 3.64 10.65 -5.79
CA TYR A 414 3.11 10.75 -4.43
C TYR A 414 1.63 11.14 -4.50
N ILE A 415 0.75 10.25 -4.07
CA ILE A 415 -0.70 10.35 -4.32
C ILE A 415 -1.48 10.86 -3.10
N GLY A 416 -0.91 10.77 -1.90
CA GLY A 416 -1.56 11.32 -0.70
C GLY A 416 -0.91 10.88 0.60
N ALA A 417 -1.41 11.43 1.69
CA ALA A 417 -1.03 11.07 3.05
C ALA A 417 -2.25 11.03 3.97
N LEU A 418 -2.20 10.15 4.97
CA LEU A 418 -3.24 9.93 5.95
C LEU A 418 -2.68 10.10 7.37
N PRO A 419 -3.08 11.16 8.10
CA PRO A 419 -2.74 11.29 9.51
C PRO A 419 -3.19 10.05 10.28
N ILE A 420 -2.28 9.50 11.07
CA ILE A 420 -2.51 8.31 11.87
C ILE A 420 -3.12 8.71 13.20
N SER A 421 -4.16 8.00 13.60
CA SER A 421 -4.82 8.17 14.90
C SER A 421 -5.27 6.82 15.44
N GLU A 422 -5.44 6.75 16.75
CA GLU A 422 -6.06 5.59 17.39
C GLU A 422 -7.45 5.31 16.80
N GLY A 423 -7.78 4.03 16.61
CA GLY A 423 -9.04 3.57 16.04
C GLY A 423 -9.12 3.63 14.52
N LEU A 424 -8.18 4.31 13.84
CA LEU A 424 -8.15 4.39 12.38
C LEU A 424 -7.93 3.00 11.78
N SER A 425 -8.82 2.61 10.86
CA SER A 425 -8.63 1.48 9.96
C SER A 425 -8.59 2.00 8.53
N VAL A 426 -7.55 1.63 7.78
CA VAL A 426 -7.39 2.02 6.38
C VAL A 426 -7.10 0.78 5.54
N THR A 427 -7.82 0.64 4.44
CA THR A 427 -7.56 -0.38 3.42
C THR A 427 -7.16 0.27 2.11
N PHE A 428 -6.10 -0.24 1.52
CA PHE A 428 -5.54 0.24 0.27
C PHE A 428 -5.07 -0.92 -0.60
N PRO A 429 -5.05 -0.76 -1.93
CA PRO A 429 -4.55 -1.79 -2.80
C PRO A 429 -3.02 -1.84 -2.70
N ASN A 430 -2.44 -3.04 -2.72
CA ASN A 430 -1.00 -3.25 -2.52
C ASN A 430 -0.15 -2.62 -3.64
N ILE A 431 -0.76 -2.22 -4.76
CA ILE A 431 -0.11 -1.45 -5.86
C ILE A 431 0.36 -0.05 -5.42
N TYR A 432 -0.11 0.44 -4.27
CA TYR A 432 0.38 1.67 -3.67
C TYR A 432 1.46 1.32 -2.67
N GLN A 433 2.65 1.87 -2.89
CA GLN A 433 3.71 1.83 -1.90
C GLN A 433 3.33 2.72 -0.73
N THR A 434 3.57 2.22 0.47
CA THR A 434 3.30 2.94 1.70
C THR A 434 4.55 3.22 2.48
N ARG A 435 4.51 4.30 3.25
CA ARG A 435 5.52 4.62 4.25
C ARG A 435 4.88 5.30 5.45
N MET A 436 5.26 4.89 6.65
CA MET A 436 4.92 5.65 7.85
C MET A 436 5.98 6.74 8.11
N THR A 437 5.54 7.97 8.38
CA THR A 437 6.47 9.09 8.62
C THR A 437 7.17 8.98 9.98
N PRO A 438 8.34 9.63 10.12
CA PRO A 438 9.03 9.72 11.41
C PRO A 438 8.14 10.31 12.51
N PHE A 439 8.36 9.90 13.76
CA PHE A 439 7.73 10.53 14.92
C PHE A 439 8.57 10.37 16.18
N LYS A 440 8.24 11.20 17.18
CA LYS A 440 8.89 11.24 18.48
C LYS A 440 7.87 11.28 19.62
N LEU A 441 8.35 11.21 20.86
CA LEU A 441 7.52 11.35 22.05
C LEU A 441 6.86 12.74 22.10
N LEU A 442 5.57 12.77 22.44
CA LEU A 442 4.85 14.02 22.67
C LEU A 442 5.27 14.65 24.02
N ASP A 443 5.23 13.85 25.09
CA ASP A 443 5.82 14.14 26.40
C ASP A 443 7.12 13.33 26.52
N PRO A 444 8.31 13.97 26.41
CA PRO A 444 9.60 13.29 26.47
C PRO A 444 9.88 12.56 27.79
N SER A 445 9.12 12.85 28.85
CA SER A 445 9.28 12.20 30.16
C SER A 445 8.57 10.85 30.28
N LYS A 446 7.69 10.52 29.33
CA LYS A 446 6.88 9.30 29.34
C LYS A 446 7.17 8.44 28.12
N ALA A 447 7.02 7.13 28.25
CA ALA A 447 7.08 6.24 27.10
C ALA A 447 5.90 6.49 26.15
N GLY A 448 6.09 6.15 24.88
CA GLY A 448 5.07 6.26 23.84
C GLY A 448 5.08 5.03 22.97
N SER A 449 3.93 4.72 22.36
CA SER A 449 3.81 3.56 21.49
C SER A 449 2.76 3.70 20.40
N VAL A 450 3.01 3.02 19.28
CA VAL A 450 2.05 2.83 18.19
C VAL A 450 1.89 1.33 17.98
N THR A 451 0.65 0.82 18.07
CA THR A 451 0.33 -0.60 17.88
C THR A 451 -0.54 -0.75 16.63
N ILE A 452 -0.10 -1.58 15.69
CA ILE A 452 -0.72 -1.75 14.37
C ILE A 452 -1.05 -3.23 14.16
N VAL A 453 -2.29 -3.51 13.77
CA VAL A 453 -2.70 -4.81 13.24
C VAL A 453 -2.92 -4.68 11.75
N ALA A 454 -2.22 -5.51 10.98
CA ALA A 454 -2.30 -5.53 9.54
C ALA A 454 -2.85 -6.86 9.03
N PHE A 455 -3.83 -6.78 8.13
CA PHE A 455 -4.32 -7.90 7.35
C PHE A 455 -3.94 -7.72 5.88
N LEU A 456 -3.22 -8.68 5.32
CA LEU A 456 -2.76 -8.65 3.94
C LEU A 456 -3.57 -9.69 3.16
N LEU A 457 -4.50 -9.22 2.34
CA LEU A 457 -5.44 -10.06 1.62
C LEU A 457 -4.80 -10.60 0.34
N VAL A 458 -4.74 -11.93 0.25
CA VAL A 458 -4.38 -12.64 -0.98
C VAL A 458 -5.51 -12.51 -1.99
N ASP A 459 -5.15 -12.42 -3.27
CA ASP A 459 -6.12 -12.38 -4.37
C ASP A 459 -7.19 -13.49 -4.23
N PRO A 460 -8.47 -13.13 -4.01
CA PRO A 460 -9.51 -14.14 -3.76
C PRO A 460 -9.96 -14.86 -5.03
N ASP A 461 -9.61 -14.36 -6.23
CA ASP A 461 -10.08 -14.87 -7.52
C ASP A 461 -9.07 -15.81 -8.20
N ILE A 462 -7.92 -16.08 -7.58
CA ILE A 462 -6.93 -17.07 -8.03
C ILE A 462 -7.08 -18.41 -7.31
N ARG A 463 -6.35 -19.42 -7.79
CA ARG A 463 -6.19 -20.67 -7.04
C ARG A 463 -5.48 -20.36 -5.71
N PRO A 464 -5.94 -20.91 -4.56
CA PRO A 464 -5.33 -20.69 -3.27
C PRO A 464 -3.82 -20.97 -3.29
N VAL A 465 -3.04 -20.07 -2.69
CA VAL A 465 -1.60 -20.29 -2.46
C VAL A 465 -1.41 -21.27 -1.32
N VAL A 466 -0.19 -21.82 -1.19
CA VAL A 466 0.15 -22.73 -0.08
C VAL A 466 -0.02 -21.98 1.24
N SER A 467 -0.84 -22.51 2.14
CA SER A 467 -1.21 -21.87 3.41
C SER A 467 -0.89 -22.75 4.62
N THR A 468 -1.13 -22.20 5.81
CA THR A 468 -1.06 -22.92 7.08
C THR A 468 -2.09 -24.05 7.21
N ALA A 469 -3.06 -24.17 6.29
CA ALA A 469 -3.91 -25.35 6.20
C ALA A 469 -3.18 -26.58 5.62
N SER A 470 -2.19 -26.32 4.74
CA SER A 470 -1.43 -27.37 4.04
C SER A 470 -0.05 -27.61 4.66
N VAL A 471 0.48 -26.64 5.40
CA VAL A 471 1.76 -26.77 6.12
C VAL A 471 1.47 -26.98 7.60
N PRO A 472 1.97 -28.07 8.23
CA PRO A 472 1.80 -28.26 9.66
C PRO A 472 2.59 -27.21 10.45
N PRO A 473 2.22 -26.95 11.71
CA PRO A 473 2.98 -26.05 12.57
C PRO A 473 4.46 -26.38 12.60
N GLN A 474 5.30 -25.35 12.44
CA GLN A 474 6.76 -25.47 12.39
C GLN A 474 7.41 -24.95 13.69
N GLN A 475 6.61 -24.41 14.61
CA GLN A 475 7.04 -23.89 15.90
C GLN A 475 7.55 -25.04 16.78
N GLU A 476 8.79 -24.93 17.24
CA GLU A 476 9.44 -25.98 18.06
C GLU A 476 8.57 -26.39 19.24
N LYS A 477 8.02 -25.45 20.01
CA LYS A 477 7.12 -25.74 21.15
C LYS A 477 5.89 -26.55 20.75
N TRP A 478 5.32 -26.31 19.56
CA TRP A 478 4.10 -27.00 19.12
C TRP A 478 4.43 -28.38 18.58
N VAL A 479 5.52 -28.48 17.81
CA VAL A 479 6.06 -29.75 17.35
C VAL A 479 6.43 -30.60 18.55
N HIS A 480 7.12 -30.04 19.54
CA HIS A 480 7.46 -30.70 20.80
C HIS A 480 6.21 -31.17 21.52
N GLY A 481 5.18 -30.32 21.70
CA GLY A 481 3.92 -30.73 22.33
C GLY A 481 3.24 -31.88 21.57
N ALA A 482 3.16 -31.80 20.25
CA ALA A 482 2.51 -32.81 19.42
C ALA A 482 3.29 -34.13 19.36
N VAL A 483 4.62 -34.06 19.22
CA VAL A 483 5.53 -35.21 19.21
C VAL A 483 5.56 -35.86 20.59
N TYR A 484 5.64 -35.06 21.65
CA TYR A 484 5.56 -35.55 23.03
C TYR A 484 4.23 -36.26 23.26
N GLU A 485 3.07 -35.68 22.91
CA GLU A 485 1.78 -36.37 23.06
C GLU A 485 1.69 -37.65 22.20
N ALA A 486 2.22 -37.64 20.99
CA ALA A 486 2.19 -38.79 20.09
C ALA A 486 3.16 -39.91 20.49
N LEU A 487 4.32 -39.57 21.06
CA LEU A 487 5.42 -40.50 21.33
C LEU A 487 5.65 -40.79 22.82
N ARG A 488 5.08 -40.04 23.77
CA ARG A 488 5.24 -40.29 25.22
C ARG A 488 4.75 -41.67 25.66
N THR A 489 3.88 -42.29 24.87
CA THR A 489 3.40 -43.66 25.09
C THR A 489 4.30 -44.73 24.45
N ARG A 490 5.30 -44.33 23.65
CA ARG A 490 6.10 -45.20 22.78
C ARG A 490 7.62 -45.03 22.92
N LEU A 491 8.12 -43.90 23.41
CA LEU A 491 9.54 -43.60 23.56
C LEU A 491 9.84 -42.92 24.93
N PRO A 492 11.00 -43.21 25.54
CA PRO A 492 11.55 -42.43 26.66
C PRO A 492 11.73 -40.96 26.29
N VAL A 493 11.61 -40.08 27.29
CA VAL A 493 11.61 -38.62 27.06
C VAL A 493 12.91 -38.13 26.45
N GLU A 494 14.03 -38.77 26.79
CA GLU A 494 15.38 -38.45 26.33
C GLU A 494 15.53 -38.68 24.81
N LEU A 495 14.84 -39.67 24.25
CA LEU A 495 14.84 -39.93 22.80
C LEU A 495 13.89 -39.01 22.04
N VAL A 496 12.83 -38.53 22.70
CA VAL A 496 11.94 -37.51 22.14
C VAL A 496 12.70 -36.19 22.01
N GLU A 497 13.49 -35.82 23.02
CA GLU A 497 14.32 -34.60 23.04
C GLU A 497 15.40 -34.56 21.93
N VAL A 498 16.07 -35.69 21.64
CA VAL A 498 17.09 -35.76 20.57
C VAL A 498 16.52 -35.53 19.16
N VAL A 499 15.27 -35.95 18.92
CA VAL A 499 14.58 -35.72 17.62
C VAL A 499 14.25 -34.24 17.42
N LEU A 500 14.12 -33.47 18.51
CA LEU A 500 13.69 -32.08 18.49
C LEU A 500 14.84 -31.07 18.30
N GLU A 501 16.08 -31.45 18.61
CA GLU A 501 17.29 -30.59 18.45
C GLU A 501 17.61 -30.17 17.01
N HIS A 502 16.94 -30.73 15.99
CA HIS A 502 17.26 -30.51 14.57
C HIS A 502 16.34 -29.50 13.85
N LEU A 503 15.49 -28.74 14.55
CA LEU A 503 14.45 -27.90 13.94
C LEU A 503 14.63 -26.39 14.23
N GLY A 504 15.03 -25.62 13.22
CA GLY A 504 14.69 -24.19 13.15
C GLY A 504 15.77 -23.24 12.59
N ARG A 505 15.39 -22.40 11.62
CA ARG A 505 16.07 -21.12 11.27
C ARG A 505 15.04 -20.09 10.80
N ALA A 506 15.29 -18.82 11.07
CA ALA A 506 14.48 -17.67 10.64
C ALA A 506 15.18 -16.88 9.51
N PHE A 507 14.39 -16.24 8.62
CA PHE A 507 14.87 -15.54 7.41
C PHE A 507 14.57 -14.03 7.37
N VAL A 508 14.38 -13.39 8.53
CA VAL A 508 13.85 -12.00 8.65
C VAL A 508 14.63 -10.95 7.83
N GLY A 509 15.96 -11.05 7.70
CA GLY A 509 16.75 -10.08 6.94
C GLY A 509 16.64 -10.17 5.41
N ALA A 510 15.89 -11.13 4.85
CA ALA A 510 15.77 -11.28 3.39
C ALA A 510 14.76 -10.29 2.77
N LEU A 511 13.72 -9.88 3.51
CA LEU A 511 12.69 -8.99 2.99
C LEU A 511 13.20 -7.56 2.77
N GLU A 512 14.05 -7.03 3.67
CA GLU A 512 14.63 -5.69 3.53
C GLU A 512 15.46 -5.57 2.24
N ARG A 513 16.35 -6.55 1.98
CA ARG A 513 17.14 -6.60 0.74
C ARG A 513 16.25 -6.70 -0.50
N PHE A 514 15.15 -7.45 -0.39
CA PHE A 514 14.17 -7.58 -1.46
C PHE A 514 13.47 -6.24 -1.73
N THR A 515 12.96 -5.55 -0.70
CA THR A 515 12.29 -4.26 -0.82
C THR A 515 13.20 -3.23 -1.48
N GLN A 516 14.46 -3.15 -1.05
CA GLN A 516 15.43 -2.22 -1.64
C GLN A 516 15.68 -2.51 -3.12
N ALA A 517 15.89 -3.78 -3.49
CA ALA A 517 16.11 -4.16 -4.88
C ALA A 517 14.85 -3.91 -5.73
N SER A 518 13.68 -4.27 -5.22
CA SER A 518 12.40 -4.07 -5.89
C SER A 518 12.11 -2.58 -6.17
N ASN A 519 12.42 -1.71 -5.20
CA ASN A 519 12.33 -0.26 -5.38
C ASN A 519 13.21 0.22 -6.53
N ASN A 520 14.46 -0.22 -6.57
CA ASN A 520 15.44 0.25 -7.57
C ASN A 520 15.15 -0.27 -8.99
N TYR A 521 14.64 -1.50 -9.12
CA TYR A 521 14.55 -2.17 -10.43
C TYR A 521 13.13 -2.31 -10.98
N HIS A 522 12.09 -2.13 -10.16
CA HIS A 522 10.70 -2.38 -10.58
C HIS A 522 9.75 -1.18 -10.36
N PHE A 523 9.87 -0.48 -9.23
CA PHE A 523 8.95 0.62 -8.91
C PHE A 523 9.46 2.02 -9.27
N CYS A 524 10.76 2.26 -9.15
CA CYS A 524 11.36 3.58 -9.37
C CYS A 524 12.22 3.58 -10.64
N ILE A 525 11.69 3.07 -11.75
CA ILE A 525 12.42 3.04 -13.03
C ILE A 525 12.81 4.47 -13.43
N PRO A 526 14.09 4.76 -13.70
CA PRO A 526 14.55 6.10 -14.08
C PRO A 526 13.84 6.61 -15.34
N PHE A 527 13.37 7.85 -15.27
CA PHE A 527 12.79 8.57 -16.39
C PHE A 527 13.91 9.14 -17.26
N ASP A 528 14.05 8.64 -18.48
CA ASP A 528 14.99 9.15 -19.47
C ASP A 528 14.26 10.15 -20.38
N VAL A 529 14.57 11.45 -20.31
CA VAL A 529 13.86 12.47 -21.10
C VAL A 529 14.16 12.40 -22.61
N TRP A 530 15.22 11.70 -23.01
CA TRP A 530 15.70 11.62 -24.39
C TRP A 530 15.20 10.38 -25.11
N ASN A 531 15.15 9.25 -24.41
CA ASN A 531 14.72 7.97 -24.96
C ASN A 531 13.33 7.61 -24.43
N GLY A 532 12.29 8.13 -25.11
CA GLY A 532 10.96 7.53 -24.99
C GLY A 532 11.02 6.03 -25.37
N PRO A 533 10.15 5.17 -24.83
CA PRO A 533 10.23 3.70 -24.98
C PRO A 533 10.07 3.17 -26.41
N ASP A 534 10.04 4.03 -27.42
CA ASP A 534 10.11 3.65 -28.83
C ASP A 534 11.57 3.38 -29.29
N SER A 535 12.56 3.41 -28.38
CA SER A 535 13.97 3.06 -28.67
C SER A 535 14.31 1.58 -28.47
N VAL A 536 13.34 0.72 -28.11
CA VAL A 536 13.51 -0.73 -28.13
C VAL A 536 12.37 -1.35 -28.95
N ALA A 537 12.63 -1.51 -30.25
CA ALA A 537 11.85 -2.32 -31.17
C ALA A 537 11.94 -3.82 -30.83
#